data_AF-A0A831R579-F1
#
_entry.id   AF-A0A831R579-F1
#
_cell.length_a   1.000
_cell.length_b   1.000
_cell.length_c   1.000
_cell.angle_alpha   90.00
_cell.angle_beta   90.00
_cell.angle_gamma   90.00
#
_symmetry.space_group_name_H-M   'P 1'
#
loop_
_entity.id
_entity.type
_entity.pdbx_description
1 polymer ?
#
loop_
_entity_poly.entity_id
_entity_poly.type
_entity_poly.pdbx_seq_one_letter_code
_entity_poly.pdbx_strand_id
1 'polypeptide(L)'
;MFSTPPLHLPQWDTYRIIPSHYPPIDLFERIYEPEEFELAFEIEGMTNPRLRDEAGDIQRVSPGDRVSGPGSTPVMASFTHIGFGSRFSDRHFGVYYAASTLDAAIRETVFHKEREMAAANEDSIELTMRAYIGCVALEMHDIRGAEFSDLHNPDADDYALSQKFARRWRTKGSNGLLYNSVRHPGSECIAAFKPKSVSIPVQGPHLKYFWDSDKQRITHWAEIGEAHSLDGW
;
A
#
# COMPACT_ATOMS: atom_id res chain seq x y z
N MET A 1 13.42 -24.70 -8.51
CA MET A 1 12.36 -23.97 -9.25
C MET A 1 11.12 -24.06 -8.38
N PHE A 2 10.52 -22.94 -7.97
CA PHE A 2 9.31 -22.99 -7.12
C PHE A 2 8.18 -23.73 -7.85
N SER A 3 7.41 -24.53 -7.09
CA SER A 3 6.12 -25.07 -7.54
C SER A 3 5.16 -23.93 -7.89
N THR A 4 4.10 -24.24 -8.62
CA THR A 4 2.98 -23.31 -8.81
C THR A 4 2.27 -23.13 -7.46
N PRO A 5 2.22 -21.93 -6.89
CA PRO A 5 1.47 -21.70 -5.65
C PRO A 5 -0.02 -21.88 -5.91
N PRO A 6 -0.76 -22.49 -4.97
CA PRO A 6 -2.21 -22.61 -5.07
C PRO A 6 -2.87 -21.23 -5.05
N LEU A 7 -4.12 -21.16 -5.51
CA LEU A 7 -4.94 -19.96 -5.39
C LEU A 7 -5.75 -20.01 -4.09
N HIS A 8 -5.86 -18.86 -3.44
CA HIS A 8 -6.64 -18.71 -2.22
C HIS A 8 -7.28 -17.32 -2.14
N LEU A 9 -8.52 -17.26 -1.66
CA LEU A 9 -9.23 -16.04 -1.32
C LEU A 9 -9.36 -15.95 0.21
N PRO A 10 -8.54 -15.12 0.89
CA PRO A 10 -8.62 -15.00 2.34
C PRO A 10 -9.94 -14.34 2.75
N GLN A 11 -10.45 -14.71 3.93
CA GLN A 11 -11.73 -14.22 4.47
C GLN A 11 -11.56 -13.20 5.61
N TRP A 12 -10.39 -12.56 5.70
CA TRP A 12 -10.05 -11.59 6.73
C TRP A 12 -9.93 -10.17 6.18
N ASP A 13 -10.08 -9.19 7.07
CA ASP A 13 -9.94 -7.77 6.74
C ASP A 13 -8.47 -7.39 6.52
N THR A 14 -8.24 -6.58 5.50
CA THR A 14 -6.94 -6.03 5.13
C THR A 14 -6.76 -4.64 5.76
N TYR A 15 -5.58 -4.41 6.34
CA TYR A 15 -5.18 -3.13 6.93
C TYR A 15 -4.00 -2.56 6.15
N ARG A 16 -4.17 -1.37 5.59
CA ARG A 16 -3.11 -0.59 4.93
C ARG A 16 -2.92 0.72 5.65
N ILE A 17 -1.67 1.09 5.93
CA ILE A 17 -1.35 2.37 6.56
C ILE A 17 -0.53 3.21 5.58
N ILE A 18 -0.91 4.47 5.43
CA ILE A 18 -0.16 5.46 4.64
C ILE A 18 0.05 6.74 5.46
N PRO A 19 1.05 7.57 5.13
CA PRO A 19 1.15 8.92 5.68
C PRO A 19 -0.14 9.70 5.44
N SER A 20 -0.63 10.36 6.48
CA SER A 20 -1.78 11.24 6.36
C SER A 20 -1.31 12.61 5.92
N HIS A 21 -1.51 12.95 4.65
CA HIS A 21 -1.41 14.32 4.17
C HIS A 21 -2.80 14.98 4.21
N TYR A 22 -2.85 16.25 4.61
CA TYR A 22 -4.07 17.05 4.59
C TYR A 22 -3.87 18.27 3.68
N PRO A 23 -4.79 18.56 2.74
CA PRO A 23 -6.00 17.80 2.45
C PRO A 23 -5.70 16.44 1.79
N PRO A 24 -6.57 15.41 1.98
CA PRO A 24 -6.46 14.16 1.25
C PRO A 24 -6.57 14.41 -0.27
N ILE A 25 -5.77 13.70 -1.05
CA ILE A 25 -5.90 13.69 -2.51
C ILE A 25 -7.13 12.85 -2.85
N ASP A 26 -8.16 13.44 -3.45
CA ASP A 26 -9.46 12.81 -3.74
C ASP A 26 -9.65 12.45 -5.22
N LEU A 27 -8.58 12.52 -6.02
CA LEU A 27 -8.67 12.50 -7.47
C LEU A 27 -9.45 11.31 -8.05
N PHE A 28 -9.18 10.10 -7.55
CA PHE A 28 -9.84 8.87 -8.00
C PHE A 28 -11.24 8.67 -7.38
N GLU A 29 -11.59 9.51 -6.41
CA GLU A 29 -12.83 9.44 -5.65
C GLU A 29 -13.91 10.38 -6.20
N ARG A 30 -13.55 11.23 -7.16
CA ARG A 30 -14.46 12.17 -7.86
C ARG A 30 -15.44 11.44 -8.78
N ILE A 31 -16.38 12.20 -9.34
CA ILE A 31 -17.53 11.75 -10.15
C ILE A 31 -17.12 11.07 -11.49
N TYR A 32 -15.83 10.82 -11.74
CA TYR A 32 -15.38 10.16 -12.98
C TYR A 32 -15.54 8.65 -12.88
N GLU A 33 -16.08 8.05 -13.93
CA GLU A 33 -16.04 6.60 -14.10
C GLU A 33 -14.60 6.13 -14.46
N PRO A 34 -14.21 4.88 -14.15
CA PRO A 34 -12.84 4.40 -14.39
C PRO A 34 -12.35 4.52 -15.85
N GLU A 35 -13.29 4.44 -16.81
CA GLU A 35 -13.04 4.60 -18.24
C GLU A 35 -12.73 6.06 -18.61
N GLU A 36 -13.20 7.03 -17.82
CA GLU A 36 -13.08 8.45 -18.09
C GLU A 36 -11.78 9.06 -17.55
N PHE A 37 -11.05 8.34 -16.69
CA PHE A 37 -9.82 8.85 -16.06
C PHE A 37 -8.79 9.38 -17.06
N GLU A 38 -8.56 8.69 -18.18
CA GLU A 38 -7.57 9.15 -19.17
C GLU A 38 -7.98 10.49 -19.79
N LEU A 39 -9.24 10.62 -20.20
CA LEU A 39 -9.76 11.83 -20.81
C LEU A 39 -9.82 13.00 -19.81
N ALA A 40 -10.27 12.73 -18.59
CA ALA A 40 -10.31 13.70 -17.51
C ALA A 40 -8.89 14.22 -17.19
N PHE A 41 -7.88 13.35 -17.10
CA PHE A 41 -6.50 13.75 -16.82
C PHE A 41 -5.84 14.47 -17.99
N GLU A 42 -6.16 14.12 -19.24
CA GLU A 42 -5.65 14.84 -20.40
C GLU A 42 -6.18 16.27 -20.43
N ILE A 43 -7.51 16.44 -20.36
CA ILE A 43 -8.19 17.74 -20.45
C ILE A 43 -7.83 18.62 -19.24
N GLU A 44 -7.98 18.10 -18.02
CA GLU A 44 -7.76 18.92 -16.82
C GLU A 44 -6.28 19.10 -16.51
N GLY A 45 -5.44 18.09 -16.81
CA GLY A 45 -4.00 18.18 -16.62
C GLY A 45 -3.32 19.19 -17.54
N MET A 46 -3.94 19.55 -18.68
CA MET A 46 -3.46 20.66 -19.51
C MET A 46 -3.57 22.03 -18.82
N THR A 47 -4.51 22.18 -17.89
CA THR A 47 -4.77 23.46 -17.21
C THR A 47 -4.38 23.44 -15.73
N ASN A 48 -4.22 22.26 -15.13
CA ASN A 48 -3.89 22.09 -13.72
C ASN A 48 -2.76 21.05 -13.55
N PRO A 49 -1.49 21.50 -13.49
CA PRO A 49 -0.34 20.62 -13.29
C PRO A 49 -0.45 19.72 -12.05
N ARG A 50 -1.12 20.20 -10.99
CA ARG A 50 -1.35 19.45 -9.74
C ARG A 50 -2.15 18.16 -9.99
N LEU A 51 -3.08 18.14 -10.94
CA LEU A 51 -3.87 16.94 -11.25
C LEU A 51 -3.02 15.85 -11.91
N ARG A 52 -2.00 16.23 -12.70
CA ARG A 52 -1.06 15.26 -13.28
C ARG A 52 -0.20 14.62 -12.20
N ASP A 53 0.29 15.42 -11.25
CA ASP A 53 1.06 14.92 -10.11
C ASP A 53 0.21 14.01 -9.21
N GLU A 54 -1.06 14.36 -8.99
CA GLU A 54 -2.03 13.56 -8.21
C GLU A 54 -2.45 12.26 -8.90
N ALA A 55 -2.55 12.24 -10.23
CA ALA A 55 -2.87 11.03 -10.99
C ALA A 55 -1.72 10.02 -11.00
N GLY A 56 -0.48 10.51 -11.02
CA GLY A 56 0.67 9.69 -11.38
C GLY A 56 0.54 9.14 -12.81
N ASP A 57 1.13 7.99 -13.08
CA ASP A 57 1.13 7.37 -14.42
C ASP A 57 -0.03 6.36 -14.58
N ILE A 58 -1.22 6.87 -14.90
CA ILE A 58 -2.45 6.06 -15.07
C ILE A 58 -2.32 4.98 -16.16
N GLN A 59 -1.45 5.19 -17.16
CA GLN A 59 -1.24 4.27 -18.27
C GLN A 59 -0.60 2.95 -17.82
N ARG A 60 -0.05 2.91 -16.59
CA ARG A 60 0.43 1.67 -15.94
C ARG A 60 -0.68 0.74 -15.50
N VAL A 61 -1.92 1.24 -15.39
CA VAL A 61 -3.08 0.47 -14.97
C VAL A 61 -3.97 0.21 -16.17
N SER A 62 -4.15 -1.06 -16.51
CA SER A 62 -5.05 -1.47 -17.58
C SER A 62 -6.48 -0.97 -17.29
N PRO A 63 -7.22 -0.44 -18.28
CA PRO A 63 -8.56 0.12 -18.06
C PRO A 63 -9.50 -0.79 -17.26
N GLY A 64 -9.59 -2.07 -17.62
CA GLY A 64 -10.45 -3.05 -16.93
C GLY A 64 -9.96 -3.52 -15.54
N ASP A 65 -8.86 -2.94 -15.03
CA ASP A 65 -8.36 -3.16 -13.67
C ASP A 65 -8.51 -1.93 -12.76
N ARG A 66 -8.90 -0.77 -13.33
CA ARG A 66 -9.07 0.49 -12.60
C ARG A 66 -10.29 0.45 -11.68
N VAL A 67 -10.23 1.21 -10.60
CA VAL A 67 -11.33 1.37 -9.64
C VAL A 67 -11.53 2.86 -9.38
N SER A 68 -12.78 3.27 -9.15
CA SER A 68 -13.17 4.64 -8.84
C SER A 68 -14.17 4.66 -7.68
N GLY A 69 -14.35 5.83 -7.08
CA GLY A 69 -15.30 6.06 -5.99
C GLY A 69 -14.62 6.31 -4.62
N PRO A 70 -15.41 6.64 -3.58
CA PRO A 70 -14.88 7.06 -2.28
C PRO A 70 -13.94 6.02 -1.64
N GLY A 71 -12.73 6.43 -1.28
CA GLY A 71 -11.66 5.57 -0.73
C GLY A 71 -10.77 4.89 -1.76
N SER A 72 -10.95 5.10 -3.07
CA SER A 72 -10.17 4.42 -4.12
C SER A 72 -8.75 4.97 -4.31
N THR A 73 -8.48 6.21 -3.90
CA THR A 73 -7.15 6.82 -4.02
C THR A 73 -6.00 5.98 -3.45
N PRO A 74 -6.04 5.49 -2.19
CA PRO A 74 -4.95 4.67 -1.65
C PRO A 74 -4.71 3.37 -2.43
N VAL A 75 -5.72 2.87 -3.14
CA VAL A 75 -5.59 1.71 -4.03
C VAL A 75 -4.90 2.13 -5.32
N MET A 76 -5.47 3.09 -6.06
CA MET A 76 -4.95 3.53 -7.36
C MET A 76 -3.53 4.10 -7.29
N ALA A 77 -3.23 4.92 -6.28
CA ALA A 77 -1.91 5.50 -6.06
C ALA A 77 -0.80 4.44 -5.88
N SER A 78 -1.15 3.25 -5.37
CA SER A 78 -0.19 2.13 -5.25
C SER A 78 0.32 1.63 -6.60
N PHE A 79 -0.38 1.94 -7.69
CA PHE A 79 -0.07 1.49 -9.04
C PHE A 79 0.39 2.64 -9.97
N THR A 80 0.03 3.88 -9.66
CA THR A 80 0.38 5.05 -10.47
C THR A 80 1.59 5.83 -9.95
N HIS A 81 1.92 5.74 -8.65
CA HIS A 81 3.10 6.36 -8.03
C HIS A 81 4.12 5.29 -7.62
N ILE A 82 4.89 4.81 -8.61
CA ILE A 82 5.89 3.76 -8.36
C ILE A 82 7.16 4.30 -7.69
N GLY A 83 7.55 3.68 -6.58
CA GLY A 83 8.78 4.00 -5.84
C GLY A 83 10.01 3.22 -6.32
N PHE A 84 11.03 3.17 -5.46
CA PHE A 84 12.33 2.56 -5.77
C PHE A 84 12.39 1.03 -5.73
N GLY A 85 11.30 0.38 -5.27
CA GLY A 85 11.18 -1.07 -5.10
C GLY A 85 10.68 -1.45 -3.70
N SER A 86 10.19 -2.68 -3.57
CA SER A 86 9.71 -3.31 -2.34
C SER A 86 9.98 -4.83 -2.39
N ARG A 87 9.50 -5.61 -1.43
CA ARG A 87 9.71 -7.07 -1.39
C ARG A 87 9.27 -7.77 -2.67
N PHE A 88 8.08 -7.43 -3.19
CA PHE A 88 7.48 -8.05 -4.38
C PHE A 88 7.34 -7.08 -5.55
N SER A 89 8.03 -5.95 -5.51
CA SER A 89 8.11 -5.04 -6.66
C SER A 89 9.49 -4.48 -6.84
N ASP A 90 9.85 -4.18 -8.08
CA ASP A 90 10.99 -3.35 -8.41
C ASP A 90 10.50 -1.97 -8.90
N ARG A 91 11.32 -1.26 -9.68
CA ARG A 91 11.01 0.08 -10.21
C ARG A 91 10.11 0.07 -11.45
N HIS A 92 9.55 -1.07 -11.85
CA HIS A 92 8.81 -1.16 -13.11
C HIS A 92 7.29 -1.21 -12.92
N PHE A 93 6.79 -1.60 -11.75
CA PHE A 93 5.35 -1.69 -11.48
C PHE A 93 5.02 -1.38 -10.01
N GLY A 94 3.77 -1.02 -9.77
CA GLY A 94 3.25 -0.79 -8.43
C GLY A 94 2.62 -2.03 -7.81
N VAL A 95 2.60 -2.07 -6.49
CA VAL A 95 2.02 -3.17 -5.69
C VAL A 95 1.29 -2.57 -4.51
N TYR A 96 0.04 -3.01 -4.32
CA TYR A 96 -0.73 -2.66 -3.13
C TYR A 96 -0.42 -3.66 -2.02
N TYR A 97 0.02 -3.15 -0.87
CA TYR A 97 0.31 -3.94 0.32
C TYR A 97 -0.69 -3.65 1.42
N ALA A 98 -1.10 -4.72 2.11
CA ALA A 98 -1.90 -4.67 3.33
C ALA A 98 -1.63 -5.92 4.18
N ALA A 99 -1.93 -5.83 5.48
CA ALA A 99 -1.76 -6.92 6.44
C ALA A 99 -3.11 -7.41 6.98
N SER A 100 -3.15 -8.58 7.59
CA SER A 100 -4.36 -9.20 8.17
C SER A 100 -4.77 -8.62 9.53
N THR A 101 -3.89 -7.82 10.14
CA THR A 101 -4.15 -7.14 11.42
C THR A 101 -3.59 -5.73 11.39
N LEU A 102 -4.19 -4.83 12.20
CA LEU A 102 -3.69 -3.47 12.38
C LEU A 102 -2.25 -3.48 12.90
N ASP A 103 -1.94 -4.31 13.90
CA ASP A 103 -0.59 -4.42 14.48
C ASP A 103 0.46 -4.84 13.46
N ALA A 104 0.13 -5.79 12.57
CA ALA A 104 1.03 -6.17 11.49
C ALA A 104 1.25 -5.02 10.51
N ALA A 105 0.18 -4.31 10.12
CA ALA A 105 0.30 -3.14 9.26
C ALA A 105 1.15 -2.03 9.90
N ILE A 106 1.01 -1.80 11.22
CA ILE A 106 1.83 -0.85 11.97
C ILE A 106 3.29 -1.26 11.92
N ARG A 107 3.62 -2.52 12.23
CA ARG A 107 5.01 -3.01 12.24
C ARG A 107 5.68 -2.95 10.87
N GLU A 108 4.97 -3.31 9.80
CA GLU A 108 5.47 -3.18 8.43
C GLU A 108 5.75 -1.70 8.09
N THR A 109 4.82 -0.80 8.42
CA THR A 109 4.95 0.62 8.09
C THR A 109 6.02 1.31 8.94
N VAL A 110 6.16 0.95 10.22
CA VAL A 110 7.23 1.42 11.10
C VAL A 110 8.59 1.05 10.52
N PHE A 111 8.79 -0.22 10.16
CA PHE A 111 10.04 -0.69 9.57
C PHE A 111 10.46 0.13 8.34
N HIS A 112 9.50 0.42 7.45
CA HIS A 112 9.78 1.22 6.26
C HIS A 112 10.02 2.70 6.59
N LYS A 113 9.24 3.28 7.51
CA LYS A 113 9.40 4.67 7.90
C LYS A 113 10.72 4.92 8.60
N GLU A 114 11.15 4.06 9.53
CA GLU A 114 12.46 4.21 10.18
C GLU A 114 13.60 4.30 9.17
N ARG A 115 13.58 3.47 8.12
CA ARG A 115 14.58 3.53 7.04
C ARG A 115 14.51 4.82 6.23
N GLU A 116 13.31 5.29 5.91
CA GLU A 116 13.11 6.57 5.20
C GLU A 116 13.64 7.76 6.02
N MET A 117 13.28 7.82 7.30
CA MET A 117 13.69 8.90 8.21
C MET A 117 15.20 8.89 8.46
N ALA A 118 15.78 7.71 8.68
CA ALA A 118 17.22 7.55 8.82
C ALA A 118 17.98 7.98 7.56
N ALA A 119 17.49 7.58 6.38
CA ALA A 119 18.11 7.96 5.10
C ALA A 119 18.00 9.47 4.82
N ALA A 120 16.94 10.12 5.30
CA ALA A 120 16.76 11.57 5.21
C ALA A 120 17.54 12.35 6.28
N ASN A 121 18.10 11.68 7.29
CA ASN A 121 18.70 12.29 8.48
C ASN A 121 17.72 13.27 9.17
N GLU A 122 16.46 12.83 9.30
CA GLU A 122 15.38 13.64 9.86
C GLU A 122 15.50 13.79 11.38
N ASP A 123 15.20 14.99 11.88
CA ASP A 123 15.10 15.28 13.32
C ASP A 123 13.91 14.55 13.96
N SER A 124 13.91 14.46 15.29
CA SER A 124 12.81 13.83 16.04
C SER A 124 11.47 14.52 15.72
N ILE A 125 10.48 13.73 15.29
CA ILE A 125 9.21 14.24 14.78
C ILE A 125 8.05 13.27 15.01
N GLU A 126 6.84 13.82 15.08
CA GLU A 126 5.60 13.06 15.03
C GLU A 126 5.11 12.91 13.59
N LEU A 127 4.95 11.67 13.13
CA LEU A 127 4.36 11.36 11.83
C LEU A 127 2.88 11.05 12.00
N THR A 128 2.01 11.77 11.29
CA THR A 128 0.59 11.43 11.24
C THR A 128 0.35 10.41 10.14
N MET A 129 -0.28 9.30 10.50
CA MET A 129 -0.57 8.16 9.64
C MET A 129 -2.08 7.90 9.62
N ARG A 130 -2.55 7.15 8.62
CA ARG A 130 -3.95 6.78 8.48
C ARG A 130 -4.06 5.34 8.04
N ALA A 131 -4.91 4.57 8.75
CA ALA A 131 -5.27 3.22 8.35
C ALA A 131 -6.45 3.22 7.38
N TYR A 132 -6.45 2.24 6.49
CA TYR A 132 -7.50 1.91 5.55
C TYR A 132 -7.84 0.44 5.71
N ILE A 133 -9.13 0.14 5.82
CA ILE A 133 -9.66 -1.20 6.09
C ILE A 133 -10.46 -1.64 4.85
N GLY A 134 -10.09 -2.77 4.27
CA GLY A 134 -10.79 -3.36 3.13
C GLY A 134 -10.69 -4.88 3.16
N CYS A 135 -10.89 -5.55 2.02
CA CYS A 135 -10.71 -6.99 1.91
C CYS A 135 -10.07 -7.38 0.58
N VAL A 136 -9.63 -8.64 0.49
CA VAL A 136 -9.21 -9.22 -0.78
C VAL A 136 -10.45 -9.54 -1.63
N ALA A 137 -10.47 -9.06 -2.87
CA ALA A 137 -11.59 -9.24 -3.78
C ALA A 137 -11.41 -10.38 -4.77
N LEU A 138 -10.16 -10.79 -5.05
CA LEU A 138 -9.83 -11.84 -6.02
C LEU A 138 -8.81 -12.83 -5.45
N GLU A 139 -8.89 -14.09 -5.88
CA GLU A 139 -7.91 -15.11 -5.48
C GLU A 139 -6.47 -14.70 -5.82
N MET A 140 -5.58 -14.98 -4.87
CA MET A 140 -4.15 -14.69 -4.94
C MET A 140 -3.33 -15.97 -4.85
N HIS A 141 -2.11 -15.95 -5.38
CA HIS A 141 -1.19 -17.07 -5.21
C HIS A 141 -0.68 -17.13 -3.77
N ASP A 142 -0.93 -18.25 -3.11
CA ASP A 142 -0.57 -18.46 -1.71
C ASP A 142 0.87 -18.98 -1.59
N ILE A 143 1.75 -18.11 -1.09
CA ILE A 143 3.15 -18.41 -0.86
C ILE A 143 3.48 -18.54 0.63
N ARG A 144 2.48 -18.74 1.51
CA ARG A 144 2.72 -18.94 2.94
C ARG A 144 3.37 -20.28 3.29
N GLY A 145 3.34 -21.25 2.36
CA GLY A 145 3.92 -22.58 2.51
C GLY A 145 5.45 -22.60 2.69
N ALA A 146 5.96 -23.62 3.37
CA ALA A 146 7.38 -23.77 3.69
C ALA A 146 8.27 -23.85 2.44
N GLU A 147 7.74 -24.35 1.32
CA GLU A 147 8.42 -24.41 0.02
C GLU A 147 8.69 -23.03 -0.61
N PHE A 148 8.10 -21.97 -0.06
CA PHE A 148 8.28 -20.58 -0.47
C PHE A 148 9.02 -19.74 0.58
N SER A 149 9.60 -20.37 1.60
CA SER A 149 10.32 -19.70 2.69
C SER A 149 11.45 -18.78 2.20
N ASP A 150 12.14 -19.13 1.12
CA ASP A 150 13.16 -18.28 0.50
C ASP A 150 12.61 -16.92 -0.01
N LEU A 151 11.30 -16.80 -0.24
CA LEU A 151 10.65 -15.53 -0.61
C LEU A 151 10.40 -14.60 0.59
N HIS A 152 10.66 -15.09 1.80
CA HIS A 152 10.40 -14.41 3.08
C HIS A 152 11.67 -13.87 3.75
N ASN A 153 12.68 -13.51 2.96
CA ASN A 153 13.90 -12.89 3.50
C ASN A 153 13.54 -11.62 4.31
N PRO A 154 13.92 -11.50 5.60
CA PRO A 154 13.65 -10.30 6.37
C PRO A 154 14.58 -9.13 6.01
N ASP A 155 15.67 -9.35 5.30
CA ASP A 155 16.59 -8.28 4.88
C ASP A 155 15.96 -7.42 3.78
N ALA A 156 15.87 -6.10 4.00
CA ALA A 156 15.29 -5.18 3.04
C ALA A 156 16.22 -4.82 1.88
N ASP A 157 17.49 -5.17 1.98
CA ASP A 157 18.48 -4.96 0.92
C ASP A 157 18.64 -6.22 0.04
N ASP A 158 17.97 -7.33 0.39
CA ASP A 158 17.94 -8.57 -0.38
C ASP A 158 16.51 -9.07 -0.68
N TYR A 159 15.93 -8.52 -1.75
CA TYR A 159 14.63 -8.92 -2.30
C TYR A 159 14.70 -9.46 -3.73
N ALA A 160 15.89 -9.75 -4.25
CA ALA A 160 16.07 -10.10 -5.66
C ALA A 160 15.25 -11.34 -6.07
N LEU A 161 15.21 -12.37 -5.20
CA LEU A 161 14.43 -13.58 -5.45
C LEU A 161 12.92 -13.32 -5.45
N SER A 162 12.42 -12.61 -4.44
CA SER A 162 11.00 -12.25 -4.26
C SER A 162 10.50 -11.35 -5.39
N GLN A 163 11.29 -10.37 -5.81
CA GLN A 163 10.98 -9.50 -6.94
C GLN A 163 10.94 -10.27 -8.27
N LYS A 164 11.91 -11.17 -8.50
CA LYS A 164 11.92 -12.03 -9.71
C LYS A 164 10.69 -12.94 -9.75
N PHE A 165 10.33 -13.51 -8.61
CA PHE A 165 9.15 -14.36 -8.47
C PHE A 165 7.86 -13.57 -8.73
N ALA A 166 7.71 -12.41 -8.08
CA ALA A 166 6.54 -11.54 -8.24
C ALA A 166 6.36 -11.08 -9.70
N ARG A 167 7.44 -10.64 -10.35
CA ARG A 167 7.40 -10.26 -11.77
C ARG A 167 6.90 -11.41 -12.64
N ARG A 168 7.41 -12.62 -12.44
CA ARG A 168 7.00 -13.81 -13.19
C ARG A 168 5.49 -14.07 -13.06
N TRP A 169 4.95 -14.00 -11.85
CA TRP A 169 3.52 -14.27 -11.61
C TRP A 169 2.62 -13.13 -12.07
N ARG A 170 3.07 -11.89 -11.93
CA ARG A 170 2.41 -10.73 -12.51
C ARG A 170 2.30 -10.86 -14.03
N THR A 171 3.38 -11.20 -14.74
CA THR A 171 3.35 -11.40 -16.20
C THR A 171 2.40 -12.54 -16.63
N LYS A 172 2.17 -13.52 -15.75
CA LYS A 172 1.18 -14.60 -15.97
C LYS A 172 -0.27 -14.19 -15.64
N GLY A 173 -0.51 -12.93 -15.24
CA GLY A 173 -1.85 -12.42 -14.97
C GLY A 173 -2.35 -12.62 -13.54
N SER A 174 -1.50 -13.00 -12.58
CA SER A 174 -1.87 -13.13 -11.17
C SER A 174 -2.47 -11.83 -10.60
N ASN A 175 -3.43 -11.97 -9.68
CA ASN A 175 -4.02 -10.83 -8.96
C ASN A 175 -3.15 -10.40 -7.76
N GLY A 176 -2.29 -11.26 -7.24
CA GLY A 176 -1.45 -10.95 -6.10
C GLY A 176 -0.83 -12.17 -5.44
N LEU A 177 -0.10 -11.91 -4.35
CA LEU A 177 0.50 -12.93 -3.49
C LEU A 177 -0.03 -12.80 -2.07
N LEU A 178 -0.32 -13.94 -1.43
CA LEU A 178 -0.51 -14.05 0.03
C LEU A 178 0.78 -14.56 0.65
N TYR A 179 1.28 -13.86 1.66
CA TYR A 179 2.58 -14.18 2.27
C TYR A 179 2.54 -13.95 3.78
N ASN A 180 3.47 -14.59 4.50
CA ASN A 180 3.57 -14.40 5.96
C ASN A 180 4.29 -13.09 6.26
N SER A 181 3.81 -12.30 7.23
CA SER A 181 4.56 -11.13 7.69
C SER A 181 5.88 -11.56 8.30
N VAL A 182 6.97 -10.94 7.86
CA VAL A 182 8.30 -11.11 8.45
C VAL A 182 8.54 -10.13 9.61
N ARG A 183 7.66 -9.14 9.78
CA ARG A 183 7.73 -8.11 10.84
C ARG A 183 6.82 -8.42 12.02
N HIS A 184 5.80 -9.26 11.80
CA HIS A 184 4.89 -9.72 12.83
C HIS A 184 4.56 -11.21 12.66
N PRO A 185 5.35 -12.12 13.26
CA PRO A 185 5.13 -13.56 13.16
C PRO A 185 3.70 -13.95 13.57
N GLY A 186 3.08 -14.83 12.78
CA GLY A 186 1.68 -15.24 12.97
C GLY A 186 0.65 -14.34 12.30
N SER A 187 1.07 -13.22 11.68
CA SER A 187 0.22 -12.41 10.80
C SER A 187 0.51 -12.68 9.32
N GLU A 188 -0.46 -12.33 8.50
CA GLU A 188 -0.47 -12.57 7.06
C GLU A 188 -0.56 -11.24 6.33
N CYS A 189 -0.07 -11.20 5.10
CA CYS A 189 -0.03 -10.01 4.28
C CYS A 189 -0.38 -10.34 2.82
N ILE A 190 -0.79 -9.30 2.10
CA ILE A 190 -1.02 -9.36 0.65
C ILE A 190 -0.07 -8.44 -0.09
N ALA A 191 0.26 -8.84 -1.31
CA ALA A 191 0.89 -8.03 -2.34
C ALA A 191 0.01 -8.11 -3.60
N ALA A 192 -0.94 -7.19 -3.72
CA ALA A 192 -1.86 -7.13 -4.85
C ALA A 192 -1.20 -6.48 -6.08
N PHE A 193 -1.40 -7.12 -7.23
CA PHE A 193 -0.83 -6.70 -8.50
C PHE A 193 -1.79 -5.88 -9.37
N LYS A 194 -3.08 -5.81 -9.02
CA LYS A 194 -4.06 -5.00 -9.74
C LYS A 194 -4.97 -4.28 -8.75
N PRO A 195 -5.44 -3.06 -9.04
CA PRO A 195 -6.36 -2.35 -8.15
C PRO A 195 -7.59 -3.18 -7.78
N LYS A 196 -8.26 -3.80 -8.75
CA LYS A 196 -9.43 -4.67 -8.52
C LYS A 196 -9.19 -5.95 -7.70
N SER A 197 -7.95 -6.23 -7.29
CA SER A 197 -7.65 -7.40 -6.45
C SER A 197 -8.04 -7.20 -4.99
N VAL A 198 -8.32 -5.95 -4.60
CA VAL A 198 -8.81 -5.56 -3.28
C VAL A 198 -10.10 -4.77 -3.44
N SER A 199 -10.92 -4.74 -2.39
CA SER A 199 -12.05 -3.81 -2.33
C SER A 199 -11.56 -2.37 -2.24
N ILE A 200 -12.45 -1.42 -2.52
CA ILE A 200 -12.22 -0.03 -2.15
C ILE A 200 -12.30 0.04 -0.61
N PRO A 201 -11.23 0.45 0.08
CA PRO A 201 -11.20 0.42 1.53
C PRO A 201 -11.98 1.60 2.11
N VAL A 202 -12.46 1.42 3.33
CA VAL A 202 -12.97 2.50 4.17
C VAL A 202 -11.85 3.02 5.08
N GLN A 203 -11.94 4.28 5.47
CA GLN A 203 -10.98 4.86 6.39
C GLN A 203 -11.13 4.25 7.79
N GLY A 204 -10.01 3.80 8.35
CA GLY A 204 -9.88 3.34 9.73
C GLY A 204 -9.28 4.43 10.64
N PRO A 205 -8.61 4.06 11.75
CA PRO A 205 -8.06 5.03 12.68
C PRO A 205 -6.95 5.88 12.09
N HIS A 206 -6.81 7.10 12.61
CA HIS A 206 -5.60 7.90 12.46
C HIS A 206 -4.61 7.52 13.54
N LEU A 207 -3.34 7.45 13.17
CA LEU A 207 -2.26 7.06 14.07
C LEU A 207 -1.19 8.14 14.10
N LYS A 208 -0.41 8.18 15.17
CA LYS A 208 0.83 8.95 15.28
C LYS A 208 1.99 8.01 15.51
N TYR A 209 3.09 8.19 14.78
CA TYR A 209 4.37 7.53 15.06
C TYR A 209 5.37 8.56 15.59
N PHE A 210 6.12 8.17 16.62
CA PHE A 210 7.08 9.05 17.29
C PHE A 210 8.50 8.65 16.91
N TRP A 211 9.04 9.29 15.86
CA TRP A 211 10.43 9.10 15.42
C TRP A 211 11.40 9.81 16.36
N ASP A 212 12.39 9.07 16.84
CA ASP A 212 13.46 9.55 17.70
C ASP A 212 14.78 9.48 16.92
N SER A 213 15.30 10.65 16.53
CA SER A 213 16.51 10.79 15.73
C SER A 213 17.76 10.30 16.46
N ASP A 214 17.83 10.45 17.78
CA ASP A 214 18.99 9.97 18.56
C ASP A 214 19.02 8.44 18.62
N LYS A 215 17.85 7.80 18.68
CA LYS A 215 17.72 6.34 18.71
C LYS A 215 17.59 5.70 17.33
N GLN A 216 17.47 6.51 16.27
CA GLN A 216 17.24 6.08 14.89
C GLN A 216 16.08 5.09 14.75
N ARG A 217 14.98 5.32 15.49
CA ARG A 217 13.79 4.45 15.46
C ARG A 217 12.52 5.15 15.88
N ILE A 218 11.38 4.58 15.49
CA ILE A 218 10.07 4.93 16.03
C ILE A 218 9.95 4.26 17.40
N THR A 219 9.72 5.06 18.44
CA THR A 219 9.73 4.57 19.83
C THR A 219 8.35 4.15 20.31
N HIS A 220 7.31 4.83 19.83
CA HIS A 220 5.93 4.62 20.22
C HIS A 220 5.00 4.89 19.03
N TRP A 221 3.77 4.41 19.14
CA TRP A 221 2.66 4.86 18.31
C TRP A 221 1.44 5.15 19.20
N ALA A 222 0.54 6.01 18.72
CA ALA A 222 -0.72 6.31 19.38
C ALA A 222 -1.85 6.39 18.35
N GLU A 223 -3.07 6.02 18.75
CA GLU A 223 -4.28 6.32 18.00
C GLU A 223 -4.75 7.75 18.31
N ILE A 224 -5.15 8.50 17.30
CA ILE A 224 -5.70 9.86 17.48
C ILE A 224 -7.17 9.73 17.87
N GLY A 225 -7.53 10.28 19.03
CA GLY A 225 -8.88 10.23 19.58
C GLY A 225 -9.88 11.18 18.92
N GLU A 226 -11.09 11.23 19.50
CA GLU A 226 -12.20 12.02 18.98
C GLU A 226 -11.93 13.53 18.95
N ALA A 227 -12.44 14.19 17.91
CA ALA A 227 -12.44 15.65 17.84
C ALA A 227 -13.55 16.21 18.74
N HIS A 228 -13.23 17.28 19.49
CA HIS A 228 -14.19 17.99 20.34
C HIS A 228 -14.53 19.35 19.73
N SER A 229 -15.80 19.76 19.80
CA SER A 229 -16.26 21.06 19.32
C SER A 229 -15.82 22.20 20.22
N LEU A 230 -15.50 23.35 19.62
CA LEU A 230 -15.26 24.63 20.30
C LEU A 230 -16.56 25.45 20.45
N ASP A 231 -17.69 24.80 20.67
CA ASP A 231 -18.97 25.51 20.83
C ASP A 231 -18.92 26.35 22.13
N GLY A 232 -18.81 27.67 21.98
CA GLY A 232 -18.87 28.64 23.10
C GLY A 232 -17.59 29.40 23.45
N TRP A 233 -16.60 29.47 22.56
CA TRP A 233 -15.49 30.45 22.64
C TRP A 233 -15.82 31.76 21.93
#